data_AF-A0ABD2WVT0-F1
#
_entry.id   AF-A0ABD2WVT0-F1
#
_cell.length_a   1.000
_cell.length_b   1.000
_cell.length_c   1.000
_cell.angle_alpha   90.00
_cell.angle_beta   90.00
_cell.angle_gamma   90.00
#
_symmetry.space_group_name_H-M   'P 1'
#
loop_
_entity.id
_entity.type
_entity.pdbx_description
1 polymer ?
#
loop_
_entity_poly.entity_id
_entity_poly.type
_entity_poly.pdbx_seq_one_letter_code
_entity_poly.pdbx_strand_id
1 'polypeptide(L)'
;MPLGTDSRIQAVKLPTAHHSVEKDFALLMTGYGFYEQHPNGTVKLATRGSPVLRWDIQTNPFNDEKCDADDKEFCTVVRVFELKSTTCNRHSGAPLVEVKLLAHEQIEFTLIGVSKIVNPHWCGSYAKYTKVSAYLDFISNVRNQVLNDVQSETITTDDNANKLREYPDCHALE
;
A
#
# COMPACT_ATOMS: atom_id res chain seq x y z
N MET A 1 -1.77 4.54 -21.34
CA MET A 1 -2.26 5.16 -20.09
C MET A 1 -2.12 6.67 -20.21
N PRO A 2 -2.95 7.48 -19.52
CA PRO A 2 -2.86 8.95 -19.54
C PRO A 2 -1.50 9.51 -19.06
N LEU A 3 -0.65 8.67 -18.47
CA LEU A 3 0.66 9.00 -17.90
C LEU A 3 1.84 8.78 -18.88
N GLY A 4 1.57 8.53 -20.17
CA GLY A 4 2.62 8.31 -21.18
C GLY A 4 3.26 6.91 -21.13
N THR A 5 4.48 6.81 -21.68
CA THR A 5 5.25 5.56 -21.84
C THR A 5 6.56 5.54 -21.06
N ASP A 6 6.65 6.26 -19.94
CA ASP A 6 7.86 6.26 -19.09
C ASP A 6 8.08 4.86 -18.52
N SER A 7 9.28 4.29 -18.72
CA SER A 7 9.61 2.93 -18.31
C SER A 7 9.60 2.71 -16.79
N ARG A 8 9.66 3.80 -16.01
CA ARG A 8 9.57 3.78 -14.54
C ARG A 8 8.12 3.70 -14.04
N ILE A 9 7.13 3.91 -14.93
CA ILE A 9 5.72 3.96 -14.57
C ILE A 9 5.03 2.73 -15.15
N GLN A 10 4.59 1.83 -14.28
CA GLN A 10 3.87 0.61 -14.67
C GLN A 10 2.66 0.43 -13.76
N ALA A 11 1.58 -0.09 -14.35
CA ALA A 11 0.39 -0.45 -13.60
C ALA A 11 0.59 -1.80 -12.90
N VAL A 12 0.13 -1.89 -11.66
CA VAL A 12 0.04 -3.16 -10.93
C VAL A 12 -1.18 -3.96 -11.39
N LYS A 13 -1.09 -5.30 -11.38
CA LYS A 13 -2.24 -6.16 -11.70
C LYS A 13 -3.24 -6.16 -10.56
N LEU A 14 -4.51 -6.34 -10.91
CA LEU A 14 -5.56 -6.63 -9.93
C LEU A 14 -5.68 -8.15 -9.76
N PRO A 15 -6.03 -8.62 -8.55
CA PRO A 15 -6.25 -10.03 -8.27
C PRO A 15 -7.52 -10.54 -8.98
N THR A 16 -7.69 -11.86 -9.01
CA THR A 16 -8.96 -12.47 -9.40
C THR A 16 -9.96 -12.45 -8.22
N ALA A 17 -11.25 -12.62 -8.50
CA ALA A 17 -12.29 -12.66 -7.46
C ALA A 17 -12.07 -13.78 -6.44
N HIS A 18 -11.53 -14.91 -6.90
CA HIS A 18 -11.19 -16.07 -6.06
C HIS A 18 -9.72 -16.10 -5.64
N HIS A 19 -9.02 -14.97 -5.72
CA HIS A 19 -7.62 -14.92 -5.36
C HIS A 19 -7.44 -15.25 -3.87
N SER A 20 -6.69 -16.31 -3.63
CA SER A 20 -6.16 -16.69 -2.32
C SER A 20 -4.67 -16.42 -2.33
N VAL A 21 -4.20 -15.71 -1.30
CA VAL A 21 -2.77 -15.49 -1.12
C VAL A 21 -2.14 -16.81 -0.69
N GLU A 22 -1.24 -17.35 -1.51
CA GLU A 22 -0.52 -18.58 -1.22
C GLU A 22 0.54 -18.34 -0.13
N LYS A 23 0.75 -19.30 0.78
CA LYS A 23 1.55 -19.11 2.00
C LYS A 23 3.05 -18.84 1.75
N ASP A 24 3.56 -19.14 0.56
CA ASP A 24 4.99 -19.07 0.23
C ASP A 24 5.37 -17.87 -0.67
N PHE A 25 4.44 -16.96 -0.95
CA PHE A 25 4.72 -15.77 -1.75
C PHE A 25 5.25 -14.62 -0.90
N ALA A 26 6.17 -13.84 -1.47
CA ALA A 26 6.63 -12.62 -0.85
C ALA A 26 5.54 -11.54 -1.02
N LEU A 27 5.04 -11.02 0.09
CA LEU A 27 4.18 -9.85 0.09
C LEU A 27 5.04 -8.63 0.36
N LEU A 28 4.98 -7.64 -0.51
CA LEU A 28 5.72 -6.39 -0.36
C LEU A 28 4.77 -5.25 -0.05
N MET A 29 5.10 -4.49 0.98
CA MET A 29 4.48 -3.20 1.24
C MET A 29 5.52 -2.12 1.05
N THR A 30 5.15 -1.02 0.39
CA THR A 30 6.08 0.10 0.13
C THR A 30 5.53 1.41 0.69
N GLY A 31 6.41 2.35 1.02
CA GLY A 31 5.99 3.64 1.59
C GLY A 31 7.15 4.58 1.88
N TYR A 32 6.82 5.75 2.43
CA TYR A 32 7.80 6.73 2.91
C TYR A 32 7.72 6.92 4.43
N GLY A 33 6.59 6.58 5.08
CA GLY A 33 6.40 6.73 6.52
C GLY A 33 6.63 5.42 7.27
N PHE A 34 7.54 5.43 8.24
CA PHE A 34 7.96 4.22 8.97
C PHE A 34 8.13 4.51 10.47
N TYR A 35 7.90 3.49 11.29
CA TYR A 35 8.31 3.52 12.69
C TYR A 35 9.72 2.92 12.85
N GLU A 36 10.44 3.38 13.85
CA GLU A 36 11.70 2.79 14.29
C GLU A 36 11.41 1.92 15.51
N GLN A 37 11.68 0.62 15.39
CA GLN A 37 11.65 -0.29 16.54
C GLN A 37 13.05 -0.43 17.11
N HIS A 38 13.19 -0.15 18.40
CA HIS A 38 14.45 -0.25 19.13
C HIS A 38 14.60 -1.63 19.80
N PRO A 39 15.83 -2.07 20.13
CA PRO A 39 16.08 -3.36 20.77
C PRO A 39 15.35 -3.57 22.12
N ASN A 40 14.98 -2.48 22.80
CA ASN A 40 14.22 -2.51 24.04
C ASN A 40 12.69 -2.67 23.83
N GLY A 41 12.25 -2.96 22.61
CA GLY A 41 10.84 -3.11 22.26
C GLY A 41 10.07 -1.79 22.06
N THR A 42 10.70 -0.64 22.30
CA THR A 42 10.04 0.66 22.07
C THR A 42 9.93 0.97 20.59
N VAL A 43 8.81 1.58 20.21
CA VAL A 43 8.52 2.02 18.85
C VAL A 43 8.48 3.55 18.86
N LYS A 44 9.34 4.19 18.07
CA LYS A 44 9.32 5.64 17.88
C LYS A 44 8.90 5.96 16.45
N LEU A 45 8.13 7.03 16.31
CA LEU A 45 7.87 7.58 14.99
C LEU A 45 9.19 8.11 14.44
N ALA A 46 9.58 7.69 13.22
CA ALA A 46 10.60 8.43 12.49
C ALA A 46 10.02 9.82 12.21
N THR A 47 10.46 10.83 12.96
CA THR A 47 9.88 12.18 13.01
C THR A 47 9.83 12.89 11.66
N ARG A 48 10.57 12.39 10.65
CA ARG A 48 10.48 12.80 9.26
C ARG A 48 10.43 11.50 8.46
N GLY A 49 9.39 11.32 7.65
CA GLY A 49 9.31 10.18 6.73
C GLY A 49 10.62 10.02 5.95
N SER A 50 10.90 8.81 5.50
CA SER A 50 12.07 8.51 4.69
C SER A 50 12.07 9.33 3.40
N PRO A 51 13.18 10.00 3.03
CA PRO A 51 13.29 10.70 1.74
C PRO A 51 13.38 9.74 0.55
N VAL A 52 13.56 8.44 0.83
CA VAL A 52 13.62 7.36 -0.16
C VAL A 52 12.49 6.37 0.12
N LEU A 53 11.88 5.83 -0.94
CA LEU A 53 10.89 4.77 -0.81
C LEU A 53 11.53 3.56 -0.11
N ARG A 54 10.90 3.04 0.94
CA ARG A 54 11.30 1.78 1.57
C ARG A 54 10.20 0.74 1.47
N TRP A 55 10.52 -0.47 1.91
CA TRP A 55 9.65 -1.62 1.82
C TRP A 55 9.87 -2.62 2.98
N ASP A 56 8.82 -3.37 3.34
CA ASP A 56 8.89 -4.60 4.14
C ASP A 56 8.45 -5.81 3.32
N ILE A 57 8.85 -6.98 3.83
CA ILE A 57 8.24 -8.26 3.48
C ILE A 57 7.20 -8.58 4.56
N GLN A 58 6.00 -8.94 4.12
CA GLN A 58 4.93 -9.45 4.97
C GLN A 58 4.62 -10.91 4.64
N THR A 59 4.12 -11.61 5.63
CA THR A 59 3.82 -13.05 5.53
C THR A 59 2.52 -13.38 6.26
N ASN A 60 2.10 -14.64 6.14
CA ASN A 60 1.02 -15.25 6.91
C ASN A 60 -0.28 -14.42 6.86
N PRO A 61 -0.90 -14.26 5.69
CA PRO A 61 -2.22 -13.62 5.60
C PRO A 61 -3.25 -14.38 6.44
N PHE A 62 -4.06 -13.67 7.23
CA PHE A 62 -5.04 -14.24 8.15
C PHE A 62 -6.24 -13.30 8.37
N ASN A 63 -7.38 -13.85 8.77
CA ASN A 63 -8.63 -13.11 9.00
C ASN A 63 -9.40 -13.63 10.23
N ASP A 64 -8.66 -14.07 11.26
CA ASP A 64 -9.24 -14.57 12.50
C ASP A 64 -9.59 -13.44 13.50
N GLU A 65 -10.07 -13.83 14.69
CA GLU A 65 -10.43 -12.92 15.79
C GLU A 65 -9.27 -11.99 16.20
N LYS A 66 -8.00 -12.42 16.06
CA LYS A 66 -6.84 -11.58 16.39
C LYS A 66 -6.71 -10.42 15.41
N CYS A 67 -7.12 -10.60 14.16
CA CYS A 67 -7.15 -9.55 13.16
C CYS A 67 -8.35 -8.61 13.34
N ASP A 68 -9.45 -9.06 13.95
CA ASP A 68 -10.73 -8.34 14.00
C ASP A 68 -11.16 -7.87 12.59
N ALA A 69 -10.95 -8.73 11.58
CA ALA A 69 -11.28 -8.44 10.19
C ALA A 69 -12.64 -9.04 9.81
N ASP A 70 -13.39 -8.31 8.99
CA ASP A 70 -14.53 -8.86 8.27
C ASP A 70 -14.09 -9.63 7.00
N ASP A 71 -15.04 -10.07 6.19
CA ASP A 71 -14.79 -10.81 4.94
C ASP A 71 -14.10 -9.97 3.85
N LYS A 72 -14.07 -8.66 4.01
CA LYS A 72 -13.46 -7.67 3.11
C LYS A 72 -12.11 -7.18 3.63
N GLU A 73 -11.62 -7.77 4.70
CA GLU A 73 -10.37 -7.41 5.33
C GLU A 73 -9.51 -8.64 5.58
N PHE A 74 -8.22 -8.39 5.77
CA PHE A 74 -7.28 -9.39 6.24
C PHE A 74 -6.09 -8.72 6.89
N CYS A 75 -5.33 -9.49 7.65
CA CYS A 75 -4.10 -9.06 8.27
C CYS A 75 -2.92 -9.87 7.77
N THR A 76 -1.73 -9.29 7.87
CA THR A 76 -0.44 -9.96 7.63
C THR A 76 0.53 -9.62 8.75
N VAL A 77 1.61 -10.39 8.86
CA VAL A 77 2.68 -10.17 9.83
C VAL A 77 3.90 -9.63 9.12
N VAL A 78 4.50 -8.56 9.64
CA VAL A 78 5.76 -8.02 9.11
C VAL A 78 6.90 -8.97 9.49
N ARG A 79 7.65 -9.44 8.50
CA ARG A 79 8.84 -10.26 8.75
C ARG A 79 9.98 -9.38 9.23
N VAL A 80 10.23 -9.39 10.54
CA VAL A 80 11.33 -8.64 11.15
C VAL A 80 12.62 -9.45 10.99
N PHE A 81 13.54 -8.98 10.15
CA PHE A 81 14.92 -9.48 10.16
C PHE A 81 15.68 -8.83 11.33
N GLU A 82 16.51 -9.62 12.01
CA GLU A 82 17.17 -9.26 13.27
C GLU A 82 17.69 -7.80 13.30
N LEU A 83 17.12 -7.01 14.22
CA LEU A 83 17.66 -5.75 14.78
C LEU A 83 17.70 -4.48 13.90
N LYS A 84 16.87 -4.32 12.87
CA LYS A 84 16.73 -3.00 12.19
C LYS A 84 15.28 -2.53 12.12
N SER A 85 15.11 -1.21 12.21
CA SER A 85 13.86 -0.46 12.11
C SER A 85 12.88 -1.13 11.15
N THR A 86 11.91 -1.84 11.71
CA THR A 86 10.87 -2.50 10.91
C THR A 86 9.97 -1.43 10.35
N THR A 87 9.62 -1.56 9.09
CA THR A 87 8.96 -0.54 8.30
C THR A 87 7.47 -0.49 8.58
N CYS A 88 7.00 -0.58 9.84
CA CYS A 88 5.59 -0.43 10.18
C CYS A 88 4.98 0.77 9.48
N ASN A 89 4.34 0.48 8.36
CA ASN A 89 4.23 1.45 7.29
C ASN A 89 3.02 2.29 7.64
N ARG A 90 3.25 3.56 7.96
CA ARG A 90 2.21 4.42 8.54
C ARG A 90 1.19 4.89 7.49
N HIS A 91 1.44 4.61 6.22
CA HIS A 91 0.65 5.17 5.14
C HIS A 91 -0.64 4.36 4.95
N SER A 92 -1.76 4.94 5.40
CA SER A 92 -3.08 4.51 4.93
C SER A 92 -3.11 4.60 3.40
N GLY A 93 -3.71 3.61 2.76
CA GLY A 93 -3.79 3.59 1.30
C GLY A 93 -2.54 3.04 0.60
N ALA A 94 -1.46 2.73 1.34
CA ALA A 94 -0.28 2.13 0.75
C ALA A 94 -0.59 0.72 0.21
N PRO A 95 0.00 0.34 -0.95
CA PRO A 95 -0.28 -0.94 -1.58
C PRO A 95 0.44 -2.08 -0.87
N LEU A 96 -0.29 -3.17 -0.66
CA LEU A 96 0.28 -4.48 -0.38
C LEU A 96 0.21 -5.30 -1.67
N VAL A 97 1.38 -5.68 -2.19
CA VAL A 97 1.48 -6.44 -3.45
C VAL A 97 2.01 -7.84 -3.20
N GLU A 98 1.40 -8.81 -3.86
CA GLU A 98 1.95 -10.15 -4.01
C GLU A 98 2.95 -10.13 -5.17
N VAL A 99 4.13 -10.71 -4.94
CA VAL A 99 5.22 -10.79 -5.92
C VAL A 99 5.35 -12.21 -6.44
N LYS A 100 5.13 -12.38 -7.75
CA LYS A 100 5.26 -13.67 -8.43
C LYS A 100 6.39 -13.64 -9.44
N LEU A 101 7.32 -14.59 -9.33
CA LEU A 101 8.32 -14.82 -10.37
C LEU A 101 7.69 -15.66 -11.48
N LEU A 102 7.63 -15.10 -12.69
CA LEU A 102 7.19 -15.76 -13.91
C LEU A 102 8.39 -16.36 -14.65
N ALA A 103 8.11 -17.13 -15.71
CA ALA A 103 9.15 -17.62 -16.61
C ALA A 103 9.97 -16.46 -17.21
N HIS A 104 11.24 -16.73 -17.53
CA HIS A 104 12.20 -15.74 -18.05
C HIS A 104 12.47 -14.56 -17.10
N GLU A 105 12.46 -14.80 -15.79
CA GLU A 105 12.80 -13.82 -14.75
C GLU A 105 11.89 -12.58 -14.72
N GLN A 106 10.72 -12.66 -15.35
CA GLN A 106 9.73 -11.59 -15.27
C GLN A 106 9.07 -11.59 -13.89
N ILE A 107 8.97 -10.42 -13.27
CA ILE A 107 8.30 -10.25 -11.98
C ILE A 107 6.92 -9.66 -12.23
N GLU A 108 5.90 -10.32 -11.69
CA GLU A 108 4.54 -9.84 -11.68
C GLU A 108 4.16 -9.35 -10.29
N PHE A 109 3.59 -8.14 -10.24
CA PHE A 109 3.06 -7.55 -9.02
C PHE A 109 1.54 -7.51 -9.09
N THR A 110 0.89 -8.11 -8.09
CA THR A 110 -0.57 -8.13 -7.96
C THR A 110 -0.99 -7.39 -6.69
N LEU A 111 -1.87 -6.40 -6.80
CA LEU A 111 -2.34 -5.58 -5.69
C LEU A 111 -3.41 -6.34 -4.88
N ILE A 112 -3.01 -6.99 -3.80
CA ILE A 112 -3.91 -7.83 -3.01
C ILE A 112 -4.58 -7.09 -1.85
N GLY A 113 -3.96 -6.02 -1.37
CA GLY A 113 -4.41 -5.28 -0.20
C GLY A 113 -4.12 -3.79 -0.28
N VAL A 114 -4.96 -3.02 0.40
CA VAL A 114 -4.75 -1.58 0.63
C VAL A 114 -4.67 -1.36 2.13
N SER A 115 -3.56 -0.78 2.59
CA SER A 115 -3.29 -0.63 4.02
C SER A 115 -4.33 0.25 4.72
N LYS A 116 -4.82 -0.24 5.86
CA LYS A 116 -5.61 0.55 6.81
C LYS A 116 -4.71 0.96 7.95
N ILE A 117 -4.78 2.24 8.35
CA ILE A 117 -4.14 2.66 9.59
C ILE A 117 -4.79 1.89 10.73
N VAL A 118 -3.96 1.12 11.43
CA VAL A 118 -4.24 0.60 12.75
C VAL A 118 -3.19 1.22 13.65
N ASN A 119 -3.55 1.55 14.89
CA ASN A 119 -2.58 1.86 15.94
C ASN A 119 -2.33 0.59 16.75
N PRO A 120 -1.55 -0.39 16.25
CA PRO A 120 -1.22 -1.55 17.05
C PRO A 120 -0.37 -1.09 18.24
N HIS A 121 -0.56 -1.72 19.40
CA HIS A 121 0.30 -1.50 20.56
C HIS A 121 1.78 -1.79 20.27
N TRP A 122 2.07 -2.67 19.30
CA TRP A 122 3.42 -3.08 18.92
C TRP A 122 3.57 -3.18 17.41
N CYS A 123 4.64 -2.58 16.90
CA CYS A 123 5.07 -2.72 15.52
C CYS A 123 5.38 -4.21 15.22
N GLY A 124 4.88 -4.73 14.10
CA GLY A 124 5.06 -6.12 13.69
C GLY A 124 4.07 -7.13 14.28
N SER A 125 3.08 -6.71 15.09
CA SER A 125 2.02 -7.62 15.57
C SER A 125 1.20 -8.17 14.41
N TYR A 126 0.66 -7.24 13.63
CA TYR A 126 0.05 -7.45 12.34
C TYR A 126 -0.25 -6.08 11.70
N ALA A 127 -0.44 -6.07 10.39
CA ALA A 127 -0.99 -4.94 9.65
C ALA A 127 -2.32 -5.37 9.03
N LYS A 128 -3.31 -4.47 8.98
CA LYS A 128 -4.65 -4.74 8.45
C LYS A 128 -4.82 -4.08 7.09
N TYR A 129 -5.50 -4.78 6.19
CA TYR A 129 -5.70 -4.39 4.81
C TYR A 129 -7.14 -4.55 4.39
N THR A 130 -7.60 -3.62 3.56
CA THR A 130 -8.79 -3.83 2.73
C THR A 130 -8.43 -4.84 1.63
N LYS A 131 -9.21 -5.92 1.51
CA LYS A 131 -9.05 -6.99 0.53
C LYS A 131 -9.51 -6.54 -0.85
N VAL A 132 -8.58 -6.36 -1.78
CA VAL A 132 -8.88 -5.80 -3.11
C VAL A 132 -9.80 -6.69 -3.93
N SER A 133 -9.67 -8.02 -3.81
CA SER A 133 -10.54 -8.97 -4.52
C SER A 133 -12.03 -8.83 -4.16
N ALA A 134 -12.35 -8.32 -2.96
CA ALA A 134 -13.73 -8.08 -2.54
C ALA A 134 -14.38 -6.83 -3.20
N TYR A 135 -13.59 -6.00 -3.89
CA TYR A 135 -14.04 -4.75 -4.52
C TYR A 135 -13.87 -4.74 -6.04
N LEU A 136 -13.59 -5.89 -6.67
CA LEU A 136 -13.35 -5.95 -8.12
C LEU A 136 -14.58 -5.52 -8.94
N ASP A 137 -15.79 -5.85 -8.48
CA ASP A 137 -17.02 -5.42 -9.16
C ASP A 137 -17.17 -3.90 -9.12
N PHE A 138 -16.93 -3.29 -7.95
CA PHE A 138 -16.92 -1.83 -7.82
C PHE A 138 -15.85 -1.20 -8.71
N ILE A 139 -14.62 -1.71 -8.68
CA ILE A 139 -13.51 -1.20 -9.51
C ILE A 139 -13.85 -1.33 -10.99
N SER A 140 -14.42 -2.45 -11.42
CA SER A 140 -14.86 -2.71 -12.79
C SER A 140 -15.96 -1.75 -13.21
N ASN A 141 -17.01 -1.61 -12.38
CA ASN A 141 -18.11 -0.70 -12.65
C ASN A 141 -17.63 0.74 -12.79
N VAL A 142 -16.79 1.23 -11.87
CA VAL A 142 -16.22 2.57 -11.97
C VAL A 142 -15.38 2.70 -13.24
N ARG A 143 -14.49 1.76 -13.54
CA ARG A 143 -13.67 1.79 -14.77
C ARG A 143 -14.52 1.81 -16.05
N ASN A 144 -15.63 1.08 -16.07
CA ASN A 144 -16.52 0.97 -17.22
C ASN A 144 -17.51 2.14 -17.32
N GLN A 145 -17.85 2.79 -16.20
CA GLN A 145 -18.72 3.98 -16.15
C GLN A 145 -17.95 5.28 -16.44
N VAL A 146 -16.65 5.33 -16.12
CA VAL A 146 -15.79 6.53 -16.26
C VAL A 146 -15.41 6.88 -17.71
N LEU A 147 -15.96 6.21 -18.72
CA LEU A 147 -15.88 6.68 -20.12
C LEU A 147 -17.17 7.29 -20.66
N ASN A 148 -18.30 7.19 -19.96
CA ASN A 148 -19.57 7.70 -20.47
C ASN A 148 -20.15 8.89 -19.68
N ASP A 149 -19.81 9.09 -18.39
CA ASP A 149 -20.43 10.16 -17.58
C ASP A 149 -19.45 11.04 -16.77
N VAL A 150 -18.13 10.89 -16.94
CA VAL A 150 -17.22 11.95 -16.47
C VAL A 150 -17.11 12.98 -17.59
N GLN A 151 -17.99 13.99 -17.57
CA GLN A 151 -17.65 15.27 -18.19
C GLN A 151 -16.37 15.75 -17.51
N SER A 152 -15.22 15.46 -18.11
CA SER A 152 -14.01 16.19 -17.78
C SER A 152 -14.24 17.61 -18.28
N GLU A 153 -14.78 18.47 -17.43
CA GLU A 153 -14.61 19.89 -17.64
C GLU A 153 -13.10 20.12 -17.60
N THR A 154 -12.52 20.44 -18.76
CA THR A 154 -11.22 21.06 -18.83
C THR A 154 -11.36 22.33 -18.01
N ILE A 155 -10.90 22.32 -16.77
CA ILE A 155 -10.77 23.56 -15.99
C ILE A 155 -9.93 24.46 -16.88
N THR A 156 -10.53 25.55 -17.36
CA THR A 156 -9.84 26.58 -18.12
C THR A 156 -8.57 26.88 -17.36
N THR A 157 -7.42 26.66 -17.99
CA THR A 157 -6.07 26.86 -17.46
C THR A 157 -6.03 28.02 -16.48
N ASP A 158 -6.22 27.72 -15.20
CA ASP A 158 -5.95 28.64 -14.12
C ASP A 158 -4.45 28.49 -13.92
N ASP A 159 -3.69 29.53 -14.29
CA ASP A 159 -2.22 29.66 -14.31
C ASP A 159 -1.55 29.50 -12.93
N ASN A 160 -2.13 28.69 -12.06
CA ASN A 160 -1.70 28.51 -10.69
C ASN A 160 -0.97 27.17 -10.52
N ALA A 161 0.21 27.08 -11.14
CA ALA A 161 1.29 26.17 -10.69
C ALA A 161 1.58 26.30 -9.18
N ASN A 162 1.12 27.38 -8.55
CA ASN A 162 1.21 27.64 -7.12
C ASN A 162 0.14 26.93 -6.26
N LYS A 163 -0.96 26.40 -6.81
CA LYS A 163 -2.00 25.68 -6.02
C LYS A 163 -1.67 24.20 -5.76
N LEU A 164 -0.75 23.61 -6.52
CA LEU A 164 -0.25 22.24 -6.29
C LEU A 164 0.73 22.14 -5.09
N ARG A 165 1.02 23.25 -4.40
CA ARG A 165 1.94 23.27 -3.24
C ARG A 165 1.29 22.90 -1.90
N GLU A 166 -0.01 22.66 -1.85
CA GLU A 166 -0.70 22.27 -0.61
C GLU A 166 -1.14 20.81 -0.65
N TYR A 167 -0.17 19.90 -0.68
CA TYR A 167 -0.31 18.56 -0.11
C TYR A 167 0.38 18.58 1.28
N PRO A 168 -0.13 17.83 2.27
CA PRO A 168 -0.17 18.28 3.65
C PRO A 168 1.20 18.27 4.36
N ASP A 169 1.42 19.34 5.12
CA ASP A 169 2.34 19.52 6.25
C ASP A 169 3.83 19.24 6.05
N CYS A 170 4.49 20.07 5.22
CA CYS A 170 5.88 20.44 5.48
C CYS A 170 5.90 21.64 6.43
N HIS A 171 5.75 21.41 7.74
CA HIS A 171 6.10 22.45 8.71
C HIS A 171 7.61 22.72 8.63
N ALA A 172 7.98 23.96 8.28
CA ALA A 172 9.33 24.44 8.48
C ALA A 172 9.64 24.35 9.98
N LEU A 173 10.73 23.68 10.34
CA LEU A 173 11.22 23.73 11.71
C LEU A 173 11.89 25.09 11.91
N GLU A 174 11.38 25.86 12.86
CA GLU A 174 12.15 26.90 13.55
C GLU A 174 13.22 26.27 14.44
#